data_AF-M1C0S7-F1
#
_entry.id   AF-M1C0S7-F1
#
_cell.length_a   1.000
_cell.length_b   1.000
_cell.length_c   1.000
_cell.angle_alpha   90.00
_cell.angle_beta   90.00
_cell.angle_gamma   90.00
#
_symmetry.space_group_name_H-M   'P 1'
#
loop_
_entity.id
_entity.type
_entity.pdbx_description
1 polymer ?
#
loop_
_entity_poly.entity_id
_entity_poly.type
_entity_poly.pdbx_seq_one_letter_code
_entity_poly.pdbx_strand_id
1 'polypeptide(L)'
;MSEWLDAYDDVRERRSDFEVSEDERRRSRIGTFKKKALHASNKFTHSLKKRGKRKVDYRFPSVSIEDVRDAKEENAVCELRQRLLERNLLPSRHDDYHTLLRFLKARDLNVEKTIPMWEEMLNWRKEFGADTILQDFDFEELEEVLQFYPQGYHGVDREGRPVYIERLGQANPNKLMRITTIDRYLKYHVQEFERALHEKFPACSVAAKKRICTTTTILDVQGLGIKNFTRTAASLLAAMAKIDNSYYPETLHRMFIVNAGPGFKKMLWPAAQKFLDAKTIAKIQVLDPKSLGKLHEVIDPRFTICFVLCFSLEE
;
A
#
# COMPACT_ATOMS: atom_id res chain seq x y z
N MET A 1 100.64 55.22 21.40
CA MET A 1 100.83 56.51 20.74
C MET A 1 100.27 56.36 19.33
N SER A 2 98.99 56.57 19.01
CA SER A 2 97.82 57.29 19.59
C SER A 2 96.54 56.63 19.00
N GLU A 3 95.63 56.01 19.77
CA GLU A 3 94.34 56.54 20.32
C GLU A 3 93.42 57.24 19.30
N TRP A 4 92.09 57.10 19.22
CA TRP A 4 91.03 56.13 19.61
C TRP A 4 89.71 56.67 18.96
N LEU A 5 88.69 55.82 18.73
CA LEU A 5 87.22 56.06 18.72
C LEU A 5 86.35 55.77 17.46
N ASP A 6 85.23 55.11 17.81
CA ASP A 6 84.06 54.52 17.13
C ASP A 6 83.41 55.32 15.99
N ALA A 7 82.86 54.75 14.91
CA ALA A 7 81.96 53.60 14.70
C ALA A 7 80.46 53.90 14.94
N TYR A 8 79.79 54.44 13.91
CA TYR A 8 78.37 54.27 13.57
C TYR A 8 78.19 54.78 12.13
N ASP A 9 77.64 53.98 11.21
CA ASP A 9 76.53 54.46 10.36
C ASP A 9 75.85 53.33 9.57
N ASP A 10 74.53 53.42 9.57
CA ASP A 10 73.52 52.48 9.08
C ASP A 10 72.97 52.96 7.73
N VAL A 11 73.01 52.12 6.69
CA VAL A 11 72.22 52.33 5.46
C VAL A 11 71.65 50.98 4.96
N ARG A 12 70.46 50.67 5.51
CA ARG A 12 69.26 50.11 4.84
C ARG A 12 69.24 50.22 3.30
N GLU A 13 68.68 49.29 2.52
CA GLU A 13 67.88 48.11 2.83
C GLU A 13 67.93 47.18 1.62
N ARG A 14 68.30 45.92 1.88
CA ARG A 14 68.21 44.78 0.97
C ARG A 14 66.74 44.34 0.87
N ARG A 15 66.25 44.12 -0.35
CA ARG A 15 65.44 42.91 -0.66
C ARG A 15 65.83 42.41 -2.05
N SER A 16 66.41 41.22 -2.03
CA SER A 16 67.12 40.53 -3.09
C SER A 16 66.21 39.85 -4.10
N ASP A 17 66.63 39.92 -5.37
CA ASP A 17 66.47 39.10 -6.60
C ASP A 17 65.84 37.68 -6.58
N PHE A 18 65.31 37.19 -5.46
CA PHE A 18 64.70 35.86 -5.36
C PHE A 18 63.20 35.84 -5.73
N GLU A 19 62.49 36.97 -5.64
CA GLU A 19 61.04 37.01 -5.92
C GLU A 19 60.68 37.08 -7.42
N VAL A 20 61.58 37.56 -8.28
CA VAL A 20 61.29 37.75 -9.71
C VAL A 20 61.25 36.42 -10.49
N SER A 21 62.03 35.42 -10.08
CA SER A 21 62.12 34.13 -10.79
C SER A 21 60.92 33.18 -10.55
N GLU A 22 60.18 33.32 -9.45
CA GLU A 22 59.01 32.49 -9.14
C GLU A 22 57.76 32.97 -9.89
N ASP A 23 57.61 34.28 -10.09
CA ASP A 23 56.39 34.86 -10.64
C ASP A 23 56.25 34.63 -12.17
N GLU A 24 57.37 34.63 -12.92
CA GLU A 24 57.36 34.26 -14.36
C GLU A 24 57.04 32.76 -14.59
N ARG A 25 57.58 31.87 -13.75
CA ARG A 25 57.27 30.42 -13.82
C ARG A 25 55.80 30.13 -13.47
N ARG A 26 55.22 30.87 -12.52
CA ARG A 26 53.79 30.76 -12.16
C ARG A 26 52.89 31.27 -13.28
N ARG A 27 53.19 32.41 -13.91
CA ARG A 27 52.41 32.96 -15.04
C ARG A 27 52.41 32.04 -16.27
N SER A 28 53.56 31.46 -16.62
CA SER A 28 53.68 30.47 -17.71
C SER A 28 52.85 29.21 -17.46
N ARG A 29 52.92 28.63 -16.24
CA ARG A 29 52.11 27.47 -15.86
C ARG A 29 50.62 27.78 -15.92
N ILE A 30 50.17 28.90 -15.36
CA ILE A 30 48.75 29.32 -15.37
C ILE A 30 48.22 29.53 -16.81
N GLY A 31 49.02 30.10 -17.72
CA GLY A 31 48.66 30.24 -19.13
C GLY A 31 48.50 28.90 -19.86
N THR A 32 49.33 27.91 -19.50
CA THR A 32 49.29 26.57 -20.10
C THR A 32 48.11 25.74 -19.56
N PHE A 33 47.77 25.89 -18.27
CA PHE A 33 46.59 25.27 -17.66
C PHE A 33 45.27 25.89 -18.16
N LYS A 34 45.21 27.22 -18.35
CA LYS A 34 44.02 27.88 -18.96
C LYS A 34 43.77 27.43 -20.39
N LYS A 35 44.82 27.28 -21.23
CA LYS A 35 44.68 26.75 -22.60
C LYS A 35 44.24 25.29 -22.64
N LYS A 36 44.74 24.44 -21.73
CA LYS A 36 44.30 23.03 -21.60
C LYS A 36 42.85 22.91 -21.09
N ALA A 37 42.45 23.75 -20.14
CA ALA A 37 41.08 23.81 -19.62
C ALA A 37 40.06 24.31 -20.67
N LEU A 38 40.42 25.33 -21.46
CA LEU A 38 39.60 25.83 -22.58
C LEU A 38 39.46 24.78 -23.70
N HIS A 39 40.52 24.04 -24.01
CA HIS A 39 40.48 22.98 -25.03
C HIS A 39 39.69 21.74 -24.57
N ALA A 40 39.70 21.42 -23.27
CA ALA A 40 38.85 20.39 -22.67
C ALA A 40 37.37 20.82 -22.62
N SER A 41 37.09 22.09 -22.29
CA SER A 41 35.74 22.66 -22.27
C SER A 41 35.11 22.75 -23.68
N ASN A 42 35.90 23.09 -24.70
CA ASN A 42 35.43 23.13 -26.10
C ASN A 42 35.18 21.73 -26.69
N LYS A 43 35.92 20.69 -26.26
CA LYS A 43 35.63 19.29 -26.64
C LYS A 43 34.37 18.74 -25.97
N PHE A 44 34.10 19.13 -24.72
CA PHE A 44 32.86 18.75 -24.03
C PHE A 44 31.63 19.46 -24.61
N THR A 45 31.75 20.73 -24.98
CA THR A 45 30.61 21.51 -25.52
C THR A 45 30.28 21.20 -26.98
N HIS A 46 31.24 20.77 -27.81
CA HIS A 46 30.94 20.28 -29.18
C HIS A 46 30.43 18.81 -29.22
N SER A 47 30.75 17.99 -28.22
CA SER A 47 30.16 16.65 -28.06
C SER A 47 28.71 16.70 -27.56
N LEU A 48 28.37 17.70 -26.73
CA LEU A 48 27.03 17.88 -26.18
C LEU A 48 26.04 18.61 -27.10
N LYS A 49 26.52 19.31 -28.15
CA LYS A 49 25.65 19.96 -29.15
C LYS A 49 25.25 19.04 -30.33
N LYS A 50 25.80 17.83 -30.43
CA LYS A 50 25.38 16.80 -31.41
C LYS A 50 24.72 15.57 -30.78
N ARG A 51 24.53 15.56 -29.47
CA ARG A 51 23.63 14.62 -28.79
C ARG A 51 22.30 15.32 -28.60
N GLY A 52 21.60 15.53 -29.73
CA GLY A 52 20.20 15.94 -29.72
C GLY A 52 19.46 15.09 -28.71
N LYS A 53 18.55 15.70 -27.96
CA LYS A 53 17.65 15.04 -27.01
C LYS A 53 17.05 13.81 -27.69
N ARG A 54 17.72 12.65 -27.57
CA ARG A 54 17.01 11.39 -27.46
C ARG A 54 16.27 11.57 -26.15
N LYS A 55 15.04 12.09 -26.24
CA LYS A 55 13.99 11.67 -25.32
C LYS A 55 14.16 10.17 -25.29
N VAL A 56 14.74 9.65 -24.22
CA VAL A 56 14.45 8.29 -23.84
C VAL A 56 12.98 8.39 -23.51
N ASP A 57 12.14 8.15 -24.52
CA ASP A 57 10.76 7.80 -24.32
C ASP A 57 10.86 6.57 -23.41
N TYR A 58 10.79 6.78 -22.09
CA TYR A 58 10.17 5.82 -21.21
C TYR A 58 8.70 5.77 -21.63
N ARG A 59 8.44 5.29 -22.85
CA ARG A 59 7.23 4.54 -23.11
C ARG A 59 7.43 3.28 -22.30
N PHE A 60 7.10 3.36 -21.00
CA PHE A 60 6.59 2.18 -20.35
C PHE A 60 5.58 1.60 -21.33
N PRO A 61 5.74 0.35 -21.79
CA PRO A 61 4.72 -0.28 -22.60
C PRO A 61 3.41 -0.05 -21.86
N SER A 62 2.41 0.55 -22.51
CA SER A 62 1.08 0.64 -21.93
C SER A 62 0.69 -0.80 -21.62
N VAL A 63 0.71 -1.18 -20.33
CA VAL A 63 0.35 -2.53 -19.93
C VAL A 63 -1.14 -2.64 -20.24
N SER A 64 -1.47 -3.37 -21.30
CA SER A 64 -2.85 -3.66 -21.64
C SER A 64 -3.39 -4.57 -20.54
N ILE A 65 -4.27 -4.03 -19.71
CA ILE A 65 -5.01 -4.78 -18.70
C ILE A 65 -6.29 -5.26 -19.37
N GLU A 66 -6.51 -6.57 -19.36
CA GLU A 66 -7.77 -7.15 -19.77
C GLU A 66 -8.88 -6.70 -18.81
N ASP A 67 -9.88 -5.99 -19.33
CA ASP A 67 -11.06 -5.50 -18.60
C ASP A 67 -12.31 -5.86 -19.40
N VAL A 68 -12.73 -7.13 -19.30
CA VAL A 68 -13.95 -7.62 -19.96
C VAL A 68 -15.17 -7.18 -19.15
N ARG A 69 -16.08 -6.47 -19.81
CA ARG A 69 -17.29 -5.93 -19.19
C ARG A 69 -18.53 -6.59 -19.76
N ASP A 70 -19.41 -7.01 -18.87
CA ASP A 70 -20.72 -7.53 -19.26
C ASP A 70 -21.64 -6.38 -19.71
N ALA A 71 -22.40 -6.60 -20.79
CA ALA A 71 -23.22 -5.54 -21.39
C ALA A 71 -24.35 -5.08 -20.46
N LYS A 72 -24.93 -6.00 -19.66
CA LYS A 72 -25.98 -5.65 -18.69
C LYS A 72 -25.39 -4.86 -17.52
N GLU A 73 -24.22 -5.26 -17.03
CA GLU A 73 -23.47 -4.51 -16.02
C GLU A 73 -23.09 -3.11 -16.49
N GLU A 74 -22.60 -2.98 -17.73
CA GLU A 74 -22.26 -1.68 -18.32
C GLU A 74 -23.47 -0.74 -18.39
N ASN A 75 -24.61 -1.24 -18.89
CA ASN A 75 -25.84 -0.44 -18.96
C ASN A 75 -26.28 0.04 -17.56
N ALA A 76 -26.24 -0.83 -16.55
CA ALA A 76 -26.60 -0.48 -15.18
C ALA A 76 -25.63 0.56 -14.57
N VAL A 77 -24.33 0.47 -14.87
CA VAL A 77 -23.33 1.45 -14.43
C VAL A 77 -23.56 2.81 -15.11
N CYS A 78 -23.84 2.82 -16.40
CA CYS A 78 -24.18 4.05 -17.14
C CYS A 78 -25.43 4.72 -16.57
N GLU A 79 -26.49 3.95 -16.31
CA GLU A 79 -27.71 4.46 -15.69
C GLU A 79 -27.44 5.03 -14.30
N LEU A 80 -26.76 4.27 -13.42
CA LEU A 80 -26.42 4.75 -12.08
C LEU A 80 -25.58 6.03 -12.13
N ARG A 81 -24.55 6.07 -12.98
CA ARG A 81 -23.69 7.26 -13.17
C ARG A 81 -24.53 8.48 -13.52
N GLN A 82 -25.42 8.37 -14.49
CA GLN A 82 -26.29 9.49 -14.89
C GLN A 82 -27.16 9.96 -13.71
N ARG A 83 -27.83 9.04 -13.01
CA ARG A 83 -28.72 9.38 -11.90
C ARG A 83 -27.97 10.00 -10.71
N LEU A 84 -26.73 9.58 -10.45
CA LEU A 84 -25.89 10.19 -9.42
C LEU A 84 -25.42 11.60 -9.83
N LEU A 85 -25.08 11.81 -11.11
CA LEU A 85 -24.72 13.15 -11.62
C LEU A 85 -25.88 14.13 -11.50
N GLU A 86 -27.10 13.74 -11.90
CA GLU A 86 -28.31 14.56 -11.78
C GLU A 86 -28.60 14.99 -10.33
N ARG A 87 -28.21 14.16 -9.35
CA ARG A 87 -28.38 14.42 -7.92
C ARG A 87 -27.17 15.09 -7.26
N ASN A 88 -26.10 15.39 -8.00
CA ASN A 88 -24.82 15.86 -7.47
C ASN A 88 -24.18 14.90 -6.45
N LEU A 89 -24.41 13.60 -6.61
CA LEU A 89 -23.89 12.52 -5.76
C LEU A 89 -22.73 11.76 -6.40
N LEU A 90 -22.05 12.30 -7.41
CA LEU A 90 -20.90 11.64 -8.04
C LEU A 90 -19.63 12.50 -8.03
N PRO A 91 -18.86 12.50 -6.92
CA PRO A 91 -17.55 13.13 -6.89
C PRO A 91 -16.59 12.47 -7.89
N SER A 92 -15.77 13.26 -8.58
CA SER A 92 -14.84 12.75 -9.60
C SER A 92 -13.87 11.68 -9.08
N ARG A 93 -13.52 11.74 -7.78
CA ARG A 93 -12.67 10.74 -7.11
C ARG A 93 -13.28 9.33 -7.12
N HIS A 94 -14.60 9.23 -7.14
CA HIS A 94 -15.34 7.97 -7.06
C HIS A 94 -16.04 7.60 -8.38
N ASP A 95 -15.86 8.39 -9.44
CA ASP A 95 -16.38 8.07 -10.78
C ASP A 95 -15.48 7.05 -11.51
N ASP A 96 -15.37 5.87 -10.93
CA ASP A 96 -14.73 4.71 -11.54
C ASP A 96 -15.78 3.63 -11.81
N TYR A 97 -15.71 3.01 -13.00
CA TYR A 97 -16.65 1.98 -13.43
C TYR A 97 -16.77 0.84 -12.41
N HIS A 98 -15.63 0.32 -11.95
CA HIS A 98 -15.57 -0.84 -11.06
C HIS A 98 -16.06 -0.47 -9.65
N THR A 99 -15.84 0.76 -9.23
CA THR A 99 -16.38 1.29 -7.97
C THR A 99 -17.91 1.34 -8.03
N LEU A 100 -18.51 1.94 -9.06
CA LEU A 100 -19.97 1.97 -9.24
C LEU A 100 -20.56 0.55 -9.34
N LEU A 101 -19.90 -0.33 -10.09
CA LEU A 101 -20.34 -1.71 -10.27
C LEU A 101 -20.39 -2.51 -8.97
N ARG A 102 -19.42 -2.31 -8.05
CA ARG A 102 -19.43 -2.99 -6.75
C ARG A 102 -20.67 -2.64 -5.92
N PHE A 103 -21.07 -1.38 -5.92
CA PHE A 103 -22.29 -0.93 -5.24
C PHE A 103 -23.55 -1.49 -5.91
N LEU A 104 -23.59 -1.53 -7.24
CA LEU A 104 -24.68 -2.17 -7.98
C LEU A 104 -24.79 -3.66 -7.64
N LYS A 105 -23.68 -4.40 -7.66
CA LYS A 105 -23.65 -5.83 -7.32
C LYS A 105 -24.14 -6.09 -5.89
N ALA A 106 -23.82 -5.22 -4.94
CA ALA A 106 -24.32 -5.29 -3.57
C ALA A 106 -25.85 -5.16 -3.46
N ARG A 107 -26.51 -4.58 -4.47
CA ARG A 107 -27.97 -4.38 -4.55
C ARG A 107 -28.59 -5.06 -5.77
N ASP A 108 -27.98 -6.13 -6.27
CA ASP A 108 -28.50 -6.97 -7.35
C ASP A 108 -28.76 -6.19 -8.65
N LEU A 109 -27.86 -5.25 -8.96
CA LEU A 109 -27.92 -4.30 -10.08
C LEU A 109 -29.16 -3.38 -10.04
N ASN A 110 -29.81 -3.22 -8.88
CA ASN A 110 -30.93 -2.31 -8.72
C ASN A 110 -30.44 -0.88 -8.46
N VAL A 111 -30.55 -0.02 -9.48
CA VAL A 111 -30.09 1.38 -9.43
C VAL A 111 -30.78 2.16 -8.30
N GLU A 112 -32.10 2.06 -8.17
CA GLU A 112 -32.87 2.81 -7.16
C GLU A 112 -32.49 2.45 -5.72
N LYS A 113 -32.15 1.18 -5.45
CA LYS A 113 -31.63 0.74 -4.14
C LYS A 113 -30.16 1.09 -3.93
N THR A 114 -29.41 1.30 -5.01
CA THR A 114 -27.98 1.59 -4.96
C THR A 114 -27.71 3.04 -4.60
N ILE A 115 -28.51 3.98 -5.12
CA ILE A 115 -28.37 5.41 -4.85
C ILE A 115 -28.34 5.75 -3.33
N PRO A 116 -29.29 5.30 -2.49
CA PRO A 116 -29.24 5.61 -1.05
C PRO A 116 -28.03 4.98 -0.35
N MET A 117 -27.60 3.78 -0.75
CA MET A 117 -26.37 3.16 -0.22
C MET A 117 -25.12 3.97 -0.60
N TRP A 118 -25.08 4.49 -1.82
CA TRP A 118 -24.00 5.34 -2.30
C TRP A 118 -23.94 6.67 -1.54
N GLU A 119 -25.10 7.32 -1.33
CA GLU A 119 -25.21 8.55 -0.56
C GLU A 119 -24.79 8.36 0.91
N GLU A 120 -25.23 7.27 1.55
CA GLU A 120 -24.80 6.90 2.90
C GLU A 120 -23.28 6.72 2.97
N MET A 121 -22.69 6.05 1.97
CA MET A 121 -21.24 5.89 1.88
C MET A 121 -20.51 7.24 1.75
N LEU A 122 -20.97 8.16 0.89
CA LEU A 122 -20.35 9.47 0.74
C LEU A 122 -20.38 10.28 2.04
N ASN A 123 -21.52 10.27 2.73
CA ASN A 123 -21.68 10.94 4.02
C ASN A 123 -20.73 10.33 5.06
N TRP A 124 -20.68 9.01 5.16
CA TRP A 124 -19.78 8.31 6.07
C TRP A 124 -18.31 8.62 5.78
N ARG A 125 -17.88 8.62 4.51
CA ARG A 125 -16.48 8.93 4.16
C ARG A 125 -16.08 10.32 4.61
N LYS A 126 -16.99 11.30 4.49
CA LYS A 126 -16.78 12.67 4.95
C LYS A 126 -16.67 12.76 6.47
N GLU A 127 -17.56 12.07 7.21
CA GLU A 127 -17.55 12.06 8.68
C GLU A 127 -16.35 11.30 9.25
N PHE A 128 -15.98 10.18 8.63
CA PHE A 128 -14.89 9.31 9.07
C PHE A 128 -13.51 9.85 8.68
N GLY A 129 -13.41 10.69 7.64
CA GLY A 129 -12.14 11.14 7.07
C GLY A 129 -11.47 10.08 6.18
N ALA A 130 -12.26 9.19 5.55
CA ALA A 130 -11.72 8.07 4.78
C ALA A 130 -10.89 8.51 3.55
N ASP A 131 -11.24 9.65 2.94
CA ASP A 131 -10.56 10.13 1.73
C ASP A 131 -9.11 10.60 1.94
N THR A 132 -8.75 10.95 3.18
CA THR A 132 -7.40 11.44 3.52
C THR A 132 -6.69 10.52 4.50
N ILE A 133 -7.27 9.35 4.82
CA ILE A 133 -6.77 8.45 5.86
C ILE A 133 -5.38 7.87 5.56
N LEU A 134 -4.98 7.80 4.28
CA LEU A 134 -3.64 7.34 3.91
C LEU A 134 -2.56 8.40 4.22
N GLN A 135 -2.95 9.66 4.40
CA GLN A 135 -2.08 10.79 4.68
C GLN A 135 -2.15 11.22 6.15
N ASP A 136 -3.36 11.24 6.72
CA ASP A 136 -3.64 11.90 7.99
C ASP A 136 -3.60 10.97 9.20
N PHE A 137 -3.61 9.65 8.99
CA PHE A 137 -3.66 8.66 10.06
C PHE A 137 -2.38 7.82 10.09
N ASP A 138 -1.68 7.86 11.22
CA ASP A 138 -0.59 6.94 11.53
C ASP A 138 -1.02 5.97 12.64
N PHE A 139 -0.76 4.69 12.41
CA PHE A 139 -1.05 3.61 13.34
C PHE A 139 0.24 3.13 13.97
N GLU A 140 0.82 4.01 14.80
CA GLU A 140 2.12 3.83 15.44
C GLU A 140 2.22 2.50 16.24
N GLU A 141 1.11 2.04 16.81
CA GLU A 141 1.06 0.80 17.57
C GLU A 141 0.91 -0.48 16.72
N LEU A 142 0.99 -0.38 15.38
CA LEU A 142 0.74 -1.51 14.47
C LEU A 142 1.61 -2.72 14.79
N GLU A 143 2.90 -2.54 15.04
CA GLU A 143 3.82 -3.65 15.30
C GLU A 143 3.42 -4.43 16.56
N GLU A 144 3.04 -3.73 17.63
CA GLU A 144 2.56 -4.35 18.87
C GLU A 144 1.18 -5.00 18.68
N VAL A 145 0.29 -4.38 17.90
CA VAL A 145 -1.01 -4.95 17.53
C VAL A 145 -0.82 -6.27 16.78
N LEU A 146 0.11 -6.35 15.83
CA LEU A 146 0.37 -7.54 15.03
C LEU A 146 0.92 -8.72 15.86
N GLN A 147 1.53 -8.48 17.02
CA GLN A 147 1.93 -9.54 17.95
C GLN A 147 0.71 -10.24 18.58
N PHE A 148 -0.41 -9.52 18.75
CA PHE A 148 -1.63 -10.04 19.39
C PHE A 148 -2.80 -10.20 18.44
N TYR A 149 -2.68 -9.77 17.19
CA TYR A 149 -3.62 -10.04 16.11
C TYR A 149 -2.86 -10.08 14.78
N PRO A 150 -2.12 -11.17 14.51
CA PRO A 150 -1.31 -11.27 13.30
C PRO A 150 -2.19 -11.29 12.06
N GLN A 151 -2.00 -10.30 11.19
CA GLN A 151 -2.75 -10.15 9.96
C GLN A 151 -1.95 -9.39 8.90
N GLY A 152 -2.31 -9.57 7.63
CA GLY A 152 -1.71 -8.82 6.55
C GLY A 152 -1.81 -9.48 5.19
N TYR A 153 -1.36 -8.75 4.17
CA TYR A 153 -1.29 -9.26 2.80
C TYR A 153 0.00 -10.04 2.56
N HIS A 154 -0.11 -11.20 1.92
CA HIS A 154 1.04 -12.03 1.57
C HIS A 154 0.84 -12.75 0.23
N GLY A 155 1.53 -12.26 -0.80
CA GLY A 155 1.47 -12.85 -2.14
C GLY A 155 0.12 -12.64 -2.86
N VAL A 156 -0.12 -13.47 -3.87
CA VAL A 156 -1.34 -13.45 -4.69
C VAL A 156 -1.86 -14.87 -4.91
N ASP A 157 -3.16 -15.00 -5.17
CA ASP A 157 -3.74 -16.24 -5.65
C ASP A 157 -3.30 -16.50 -7.10
N ARG A 158 -3.59 -17.70 -7.62
CA ARG A 158 -3.23 -18.10 -8.99
C ARG A 158 -3.89 -17.24 -10.07
N GLU A 159 -4.92 -16.50 -9.70
CA GLU A 159 -5.60 -15.54 -10.56
C GLU A 159 -5.08 -14.11 -10.32
N GLY A 160 -4.02 -13.91 -9.54
CA GLY A 160 -3.39 -12.61 -9.32
C GLY A 160 -4.09 -11.72 -8.29
N ARG A 161 -5.10 -12.21 -7.55
CA ARG A 161 -5.74 -11.42 -6.49
C ARG A 161 -4.84 -11.39 -5.26
N PRO A 162 -4.70 -10.25 -4.57
CA PRO A 162 -3.93 -10.22 -3.33
C PRO A 162 -4.52 -11.18 -2.31
N VAL A 163 -3.65 -11.89 -1.59
CA VAL A 163 -4.06 -12.81 -0.52
C VAL A 163 -3.93 -12.08 0.82
N TYR A 164 -5.05 -11.92 1.52
CA TYR A 164 -5.09 -11.38 2.88
C TYR A 164 -5.20 -12.52 3.89
N ILE A 165 -4.43 -12.47 4.96
CA ILE A 165 -4.38 -13.54 5.95
C ILE A 165 -4.57 -12.97 7.34
N GLU A 166 -5.38 -13.64 8.14
CA GLU A 166 -5.56 -13.33 9.56
C GLU A 166 -5.40 -14.60 10.40
N ARG A 167 -4.63 -14.52 11.49
CA ARG A 167 -4.47 -15.62 12.46
C ARG A 167 -5.33 -15.38 13.68
N LEU A 168 -6.64 -15.48 13.50
CA LEU A 168 -7.64 -15.29 14.55
C LEU A 168 -7.41 -16.18 15.78
N GLY A 169 -6.87 -17.38 15.57
CA GLY A 169 -6.52 -18.29 16.66
C GLY A 169 -5.44 -17.78 17.61
N GLN A 170 -4.57 -16.88 17.13
CA GLN A 170 -3.55 -16.21 17.93
C GLN A 170 -4.01 -14.85 18.46
N ALA A 171 -5.23 -14.42 18.08
CA ALA A 171 -5.75 -13.14 18.49
C ALA A 171 -6.01 -13.10 20.01
N ASN A 172 -5.57 -12.03 20.67
CA ASN A 172 -5.89 -11.76 22.08
C ASN A 172 -6.61 -10.41 22.23
N PRO A 173 -7.95 -10.39 22.15
CA PRO A 173 -8.72 -9.16 22.23
C PRO A 173 -8.49 -8.36 23.51
N ASN A 174 -8.24 -9.03 24.65
CA ASN A 174 -8.03 -8.35 25.93
C ASN A 174 -6.68 -7.61 25.97
N LYS A 175 -5.64 -8.16 25.33
CA LYS A 175 -4.36 -7.48 25.18
C LYS A 175 -4.43 -6.38 24.12
N LEU A 176 -5.11 -6.65 23.00
CA LEU A 176 -5.34 -5.67 21.93
C LEU A 176 -5.97 -4.38 22.48
N MET A 177 -6.98 -4.50 23.34
CA MET A 177 -7.63 -3.33 23.96
C MET A 177 -6.79 -2.56 24.98
N ARG A 178 -5.60 -3.06 25.35
CA ARG A 178 -4.64 -2.31 26.18
C ARG A 178 -3.68 -1.48 25.34
N ILE A 179 -3.52 -1.85 24.07
CA ILE A 179 -2.54 -1.28 23.13
C ILE A 179 -3.22 -0.23 22.26
N THR A 180 -4.42 -0.56 21.78
CA THR A 180 -5.19 0.31 20.90
C THR A 180 -6.65 0.43 21.36
N THR A 181 -7.39 1.31 20.69
CA THR A 181 -8.83 1.48 20.89
C THR A 181 -9.60 0.92 19.71
N ILE A 182 -10.90 0.65 19.89
CA ILE A 182 -11.77 0.24 18.79
C ILE A 182 -11.76 1.29 17.68
N ASP A 183 -11.83 2.59 18.00
CA ASP A 183 -11.82 3.68 16.99
C ASP A 183 -10.54 3.67 16.16
N ARG A 184 -9.37 3.60 16.82
CA ARG A 184 -8.08 3.57 16.12
C ARG A 184 -7.93 2.33 15.26
N TYR A 185 -8.34 1.16 15.78
CA TYR A 185 -8.29 -0.07 15.00
C TYR A 185 -9.24 -0.03 13.79
N LEU A 186 -10.44 0.55 13.93
CA LEU A 186 -11.35 0.72 12.78
C LEU A 186 -10.78 1.68 11.74
N LYS A 187 -10.06 2.74 12.16
CA LYS A 187 -9.32 3.61 11.23
C LYS A 187 -8.22 2.86 10.50
N TYR A 188 -7.44 2.03 11.21
CA TYR A 188 -6.45 1.17 10.57
C TYR A 188 -7.08 0.19 9.56
N HIS A 189 -8.20 -0.45 9.93
CA HIS A 189 -8.95 -1.34 9.05
C HIS A 189 -9.42 -0.64 7.77
N VAL A 190 -9.96 0.57 7.90
CA VAL A 190 -10.34 1.41 6.75
C VAL A 190 -9.12 1.84 5.94
N GLN A 191 -8.00 2.17 6.59
CA GLN A 191 -6.75 2.51 5.93
C GLN A 191 -6.26 1.35 5.04
N GLU A 192 -6.34 0.10 5.52
CA GLU A 192 -5.97 -1.08 4.74
C GLU A 192 -6.88 -1.30 3.53
N PHE A 193 -8.18 -0.99 3.64
CA PHE A 193 -9.09 -0.99 2.48
C PHE A 193 -8.71 0.08 1.45
N GLU A 194 -8.41 1.30 1.89
CA GLU A 194 -7.97 2.37 0.99
C GLU A 194 -6.64 2.01 0.30
N ARG A 195 -5.68 1.42 1.02
CA ARG A 195 -4.45 0.87 0.42
C ARG A 195 -4.75 -0.25 -0.57
N ALA A 196 -5.70 -1.14 -0.25
CA ALA A 196 -6.07 -2.22 -1.16
C ALA A 196 -6.62 -1.66 -2.48
N LEU A 197 -7.54 -0.70 -2.42
CA LEU A 197 -8.17 -0.09 -3.59
C LEU A 197 -7.20 0.75 -4.42
N HIS A 198 -6.34 1.54 -3.77
CA HIS A 198 -5.48 2.52 -4.46
C HIS A 198 -4.08 1.99 -4.82
N GLU A 199 -3.58 0.97 -4.12
CA GLU A 199 -2.22 0.49 -4.30
C GLU A 199 -2.19 -0.99 -4.72
N LYS A 200 -2.80 -1.88 -3.92
CA LYS A 200 -2.66 -3.34 -4.14
C LYS A 200 -3.41 -3.83 -5.37
N PHE A 201 -4.67 -3.42 -5.55
CA PHE A 201 -5.48 -3.82 -6.71
C PHE A 201 -4.89 -3.33 -8.03
N PRO A 202 -4.45 -2.06 -8.17
CA PRO A 202 -3.74 -1.62 -9.37
C PRO A 202 -2.45 -2.40 -9.63
N ALA A 203 -1.61 -2.61 -8.61
CA ALA A 203 -0.36 -3.36 -8.75
C ALA A 203 -0.62 -4.81 -9.18
N CYS A 204 -1.59 -5.48 -8.56
CA CYS A 204 -2.02 -6.83 -8.93
C CYS A 204 -2.60 -6.87 -10.35
N SER A 205 -3.36 -5.84 -10.74
CA SER A 205 -3.94 -5.77 -12.09
C SER A 205 -2.86 -5.68 -13.17
N VAL A 206 -1.83 -4.88 -12.93
CA VAL A 206 -0.67 -4.75 -13.82
C VAL A 206 0.09 -6.08 -13.90
N ALA A 207 0.38 -6.70 -12.75
CA ALA A 207 1.12 -7.96 -12.68
C ALA A 207 0.38 -9.12 -13.36
N ALA A 208 -0.94 -9.22 -13.15
CA ALA A 208 -1.79 -10.25 -13.72
C ALA A 208 -2.24 -9.95 -15.16
N LYS A 209 -1.98 -8.73 -15.67
CA LYS A 209 -2.45 -8.21 -16.97
C LYS A 209 -3.98 -8.29 -17.14
N LYS A 210 -4.72 -8.26 -16.04
CA LYS A 210 -6.18 -8.28 -16.01
C LYS A 210 -6.70 -7.48 -14.83
N ARG A 211 -7.92 -6.97 -14.91
CA ARG A 211 -8.47 -6.14 -13.83
C ARG A 211 -8.71 -6.97 -12.57
N ILE A 212 -8.09 -6.54 -11.47
CA ILE A 212 -8.25 -7.08 -10.12
C ILE A 212 -8.99 -6.05 -9.26
N CYS A 213 -10.12 -6.44 -8.70
CA CYS A 213 -10.94 -5.59 -7.81
C CYS A 213 -11.31 -6.31 -6.51
N THR A 214 -10.77 -7.51 -6.27
CA THR A 214 -11.17 -8.36 -5.16
C THR A 214 -9.97 -9.08 -4.52
N THR A 215 -10.14 -9.50 -3.27
CA THR A 215 -9.15 -10.16 -2.42
C THR A 215 -9.54 -11.62 -2.16
N THR A 216 -8.54 -12.50 -2.05
CA THR A 216 -8.70 -13.87 -1.52
C THR A 216 -8.26 -13.87 -0.06
N THR A 217 -9.12 -14.27 0.87
CA THR A 217 -8.83 -14.21 2.32
C THR A 217 -8.58 -15.60 2.91
N ILE A 218 -7.65 -15.72 3.85
CA ILE A 218 -7.42 -16.91 4.67
C ILE A 218 -7.57 -16.53 6.14
N LEU A 219 -8.49 -17.19 6.83
CA LEU A 219 -8.65 -17.08 8.28
C LEU A 219 -8.13 -18.36 8.93
N ASP A 220 -7.00 -18.27 9.63
CA ASP A 220 -6.49 -19.35 10.46
C ASP A 220 -7.08 -19.26 11.87
N VAL A 221 -7.92 -20.24 12.19
CA VAL A 221 -8.64 -20.30 13.46
C VAL A 221 -8.04 -21.34 14.42
N GLN A 222 -6.80 -21.79 14.19
CA GLN A 222 -6.11 -22.73 15.07
C GLN A 222 -5.98 -22.16 16.50
N GLY A 223 -6.61 -22.81 17.49
CA GLY A 223 -6.59 -22.32 18.87
C GLY A 223 -7.68 -21.29 19.18
N LEU A 224 -8.52 -20.92 18.21
CA LEU A 224 -9.67 -20.06 18.45
C LEU A 224 -10.73 -20.81 19.27
N GLY A 225 -10.89 -20.41 20.53
CA GLY A 225 -11.85 -20.98 21.47
C GLY A 225 -12.93 -19.99 21.90
N ILE A 226 -13.95 -20.49 22.62
CA ILE A 226 -15.06 -19.67 23.15
C ILE A 226 -14.55 -18.52 24.02
N LYS A 227 -13.43 -18.72 24.73
CA LYS A 227 -12.81 -17.68 25.59
C LYS A 227 -12.33 -16.45 24.81
N ASN A 228 -12.04 -16.60 23.51
CA ASN A 228 -11.61 -15.50 22.63
C ASN A 228 -12.83 -14.71 22.12
N PHE A 229 -14.03 -15.27 22.20
CA PHE A 229 -15.28 -14.61 21.79
C PHE A 229 -15.84 -13.76 22.93
N THR A 230 -15.11 -12.70 23.28
CA THR A 230 -15.55 -11.72 24.28
C THR A 230 -16.58 -10.76 23.67
N ARG A 231 -17.31 -10.03 24.53
CA ARG A 231 -18.23 -8.97 24.07
C ARG A 231 -17.49 -7.91 23.23
N THR A 232 -16.26 -7.59 23.60
CA THR A 232 -15.39 -6.68 22.85
C THR A 232 -15.07 -7.23 21.46
N ALA A 233 -14.66 -8.50 21.36
CA ALA A 233 -14.38 -9.12 20.07
C ALA A 233 -15.61 -9.15 19.15
N ALA A 234 -16.78 -9.48 19.72
CA ALA A 234 -18.04 -9.43 18.99
C ALA A 234 -18.41 -8.01 18.54
N SER A 235 -18.19 -6.99 19.39
CA SER A 235 -18.44 -5.59 19.05
C SER A 235 -17.51 -5.10 17.94
N LEU A 236 -16.23 -5.46 17.99
CA LEU A 236 -15.26 -5.11 16.97
C LEU A 236 -15.60 -5.77 15.63
N LEU A 237 -15.90 -7.08 15.65
CA LEU A 237 -16.32 -7.83 14.47
C LEU A 237 -17.59 -7.25 13.83
N ALA A 238 -18.59 -6.90 14.64
CA ALA A 238 -19.82 -6.29 14.15
C ALA A 238 -19.56 -4.90 13.52
N ALA A 239 -18.67 -4.10 14.10
CA ALA A 239 -18.29 -2.80 13.55
C ALA A 239 -17.54 -2.93 12.21
N MET A 240 -16.57 -3.85 12.11
CA MET A 240 -15.86 -4.14 10.86
C MET A 240 -16.82 -4.66 9.79
N ALA A 241 -17.66 -5.66 10.12
CA ALA A 241 -18.63 -6.21 9.18
C ALA A 241 -19.61 -5.15 8.66
N LYS A 242 -20.00 -4.16 9.49
CA LYS A 242 -20.81 -3.03 9.05
C LYS A 242 -20.06 -2.16 8.03
N ILE A 243 -18.80 -1.80 8.33
CA ILE A 243 -17.97 -0.99 7.42
C ILE A 243 -17.80 -1.69 6.07
N ASP A 244 -17.43 -2.97 6.10
CA ASP A 244 -17.12 -3.75 4.91
C ASP A 244 -18.34 -3.88 3.99
N ASN A 245 -19.51 -4.17 4.57
CA ASN A 245 -20.74 -4.39 3.81
C ASN A 245 -21.37 -3.08 3.31
N SER A 246 -21.29 -1.99 4.08
CA SER A 246 -21.91 -0.71 3.72
C SER A 246 -21.03 0.13 2.80
N TYR A 247 -19.71 0.14 3.02
CA TYR A 247 -18.81 1.13 2.41
C TYR A 247 -17.76 0.52 1.48
N TYR A 248 -17.40 -0.76 1.66
CA TYR A 248 -16.47 -1.50 0.81
C TYR A 248 -17.08 -2.76 0.18
N PRO A 249 -18.30 -2.67 -0.38
CA PRO A 249 -18.98 -3.86 -0.87
C PRO A 249 -18.21 -4.54 -2.01
N GLU A 250 -18.45 -5.84 -2.14
CA GLU A 250 -17.97 -6.65 -3.27
C GLU A 250 -16.44 -6.59 -3.49
N THR A 251 -15.68 -6.48 -2.40
CA THR A 251 -14.21 -6.55 -2.39
C THR A 251 -13.69 -7.96 -2.05
N LEU A 252 -14.52 -8.81 -1.45
CA LEU A 252 -14.18 -10.22 -1.18
C LEU A 252 -14.45 -11.10 -2.42
N HIS A 253 -13.44 -11.82 -2.90
CA HIS A 253 -13.59 -12.87 -3.92
C HIS A 253 -14.04 -14.19 -3.28
N ARG A 254 -13.22 -14.68 -2.34
CA ARG A 254 -13.43 -15.93 -1.60
C ARG A 254 -12.67 -15.87 -0.28
N MET A 255 -13.12 -16.65 0.69
CA MET A 255 -12.49 -16.76 1.99
C MET A 255 -12.35 -18.23 2.38
N PHE A 256 -11.17 -18.62 2.85
CA PHE A 256 -10.90 -19.94 3.39
C PHE A 256 -10.75 -19.85 4.90
N ILE A 257 -11.51 -20.65 5.64
CA ILE A 257 -11.29 -20.84 7.08
C ILE A 257 -10.53 -22.16 7.25
N VAL A 258 -9.32 -22.10 7.80
CA VAL A 258 -8.42 -23.26 7.97
C VAL A 258 -8.20 -23.59 9.44
N ASN A 259 -7.75 -24.81 9.72
CA ASN A 259 -7.47 -25.30 11.08
C ASN A 259 -8.65 -25.19 12.07
N ALA A 260 -9.88 -25.23 11.54
CA ALA A 260 -11.09 -25.14 12.34
C ALA A 260 -11.34 -26.41 13.16
N GLY A 261 -11.21 -26.29 14.49
CA GLY A 261 -11.55 -27.35 15.44
C GLY A 261 -13.07 -27.56 15.61
N PRO A 262 -13.51 -28.64 16.28
CA PRO A 262 -14.93 -28.96 16.47
C PRO A 262 -15.73 -27.85 17.16
N GLY A 263 -15.15 -27.17 18.15
CA GLY A 263 -15.80 -26.06 18.85
C GLY A 263 -16.07 -24.86 17.94
N PHE A 264 -15.13 -24.52 17.05
CA PHE A 264 -15.34 -23.48 16.05
C PHE A 264 -16.50 -23.84 15.11
N LYS A 265 -16.45 -25.04 14.51
CA LYS A 265 -17.44 -25.49 13.53
C LYS A 265 -18.86 -25.60 14.12
N LYS A 266 -18.99 -26.09 15.35
CA LYS A 266 -20.29 -26.35 15.98
C LYS A 266 -20.90 -25.12 16.66
N MET A 267 -20.08 -24.17 17.11
CA MET A 267 -20.57 -23.03 17.92
C MET A 267 -20.22 -21.67 17.31
N LEU A 268 -18.94 -21.41 17.05
CA LEU A 268 -18.48 -20.08 16.65
C LEU A 268 -18.90 -19.73 15.22
N TRP A 269 -18.77 -20.66 14.28
CA TRP A 269 -19.12 -20.41 12.89
C TRP A 269 -20.61 -20.11 12.69
N PRO A 270 -21.57 -20.91 13.22
CA PRO A 270 -22.98 -20.57 13.16
C PRO A 270 -23.34 -19.23 13.84
N ALA A 271 -22.61 -18.85 14.89
CA ALA A 271 -22.79 -17.55 15.54
C ALA A 271 -22.27 -16.40 14.66
N ALA A 272 -21.08 -16.56 14.07
CA ALA A 272 -20.45 -15.57 13.19
C ALA A 272 -21.29 -15.30 11.93
N GLN A 273 -21.90 -16.35 11.35
CA GLN A 273 -22.77 -16.22 10.18
C GLN A 273 -23.96 -15.27 10.39
N LYS A 274 -24.41 -15.02 11.64
CA LYS A 274 -25.50 -14.07 11.93
C LYS A 274 -25.11 -12.62 11.69
N PHE A 275 -23.82 -12.32 11.61
CA PHE A 275 -23.28 -10.97 11.35
C PHE A 275 -22.90 -10.78 9.89
N LEU A 276 -22.99 -11.82 9.06
CA LEU A 276 -22.58 -11.82 7.66
C LEU A 276 -23.80 -11.92 6.76
N ASP A 277 -23.78 -11.21 5.63
CA ASP A 277 -24.82 -11.33 4.62
C ASP A 277 -24.67 -12.65 3.83
N ALA A 278 -25.74 -13.05 3.15
CA ALA A 278 -25.78 -14.32 2.42
C ALA A 278 -24.76 -14.40 1.27
N LYS A 279 -24.42 -13.29 0.60
CA LYS A 279 -23.44 -13.28 -0.49
C LYS A 279 -22.03 -13.50 0.07
N THR A 280 -21.72 -12.88 1.21
CA THR A 280 -20.45 -13.12 1.90
C THR A 280 -20.35 -14.57 2.40
N ILE A 281 -21.40 -15.12 3.01
CA ILE A 281 -21.41 -16.52 3.46
C ILE A 281 -21.15 -17.49 2.29
N ALA A 282 -21.75 -17.24 1.12
CA ALA A 282 -21.55 -18.07 -0.06
C ALA A 282 -20.09 -18.08 -0.59
N LYS A 283 -19.30 -17.06 -0.24
CA LYS A 283 -17.87 -16.95 -0.59
C LYS A 283 -16.95 -17.65 0.41
N ILE A 284 -17.47 -18.10 1.56
CA ILE A 284 -16.69 -18.67 2.67
C ILE A 284 -16.66 -20.20 2.60
N GLN A 285 -15.46 -20.77 2.65
CA GLN A 285 -15.23 -22.21 2.66
C GLN A 285 -14.46 -22.61 3.92
N VAL A 286 -15.10 -23.38 4.80
CA VAL A 286 -14.43 -23.98 5.96
C VAL A 286 -13.72 -25.27 5.51
N LEU A 287 -12.40 -25.26 5.50
CA LEU A 287 -11.59 -26.40 5.07
C LEU A 287 -11.32 -27.35 6.22
N ASP A 288 -11.54 -28.64 5.99
CA ASP A 288 -11.04 -29.70 6.85
C ASP A 288 -9.53 -29.89 6.65
N PRO A 289 -8.78 -30.40 7.66
CA PRO A 289 -7.34 -30.66 7.52
C PRO A 289 -6.98 -31.50 6.28
N LYS A 290 -7.83 -32.48 5.94
CA LYS A 290 -7.65 -33.34 4.76
C LYS A 290 -7.87 -32.61 3.43
N SER A 291 -8.57 -31.47 3.46
CA SER A 291 -8.89 -30.64 2.29
C SER A 291 -7.99 -29.42 2.15
N LEU A 292 -6.95 -29.27 2.99
CA LEU A 292 -6.00 -28.16 2.89
C LEU A 292 -5.27 -28.11 1.55
N GLY A 293 -5.12 -29.26 0.87
CA GLY A 293 -4.60 -29.33 -0.49
C GLY A 293 -5.36 -28.45 -1.49
N LYS A 294 -6.66 -28.20 -1.27
CA LYS A 294 -7.45 -27.28 -2.11
C LYS A 294 -6.93 -25.85 -2.07
N LEU A 295 -6.24 -25.45 -0.99
CA LEU A 295 -5.61 -24.14 -0.93
C LEU A 295 -4.50 -24.02 -1.99
N HIS A 296 -3.75 -25.10 -2.26
CA HIS A 296 -2.70 -25.12 -3.29
C HIS A 296 -3.24 -25.07 -4.72
N GLU A 297 -4.50 -25.46 -4.93
CA GLU A 297 -5.21 -25.29 -6.19
C GLU A 297 -5.53 -23.82 -6.47
N VAL A 298 -5.57 -22.98 -5.43
CA VAL A 298 -5.96 -21.58 -5.52
C VAL A 298 -4.78 -20.63 -5.31
N ILE A 299 -3.84 -20.98 -4.44
CA ILE A 299 -2.69 -20.17 -4.07
C ILE A 299 -1.43 -20.97 -4.32
N ASP A 300 -0.43 -20.34 -4.96
CA ASP A 300 0.85 -20.98 -5.21
C ASP A 300 1.52 -21.38 -3.87
N PRO A 301 1.99 -22.63 -3.71
CA PRO A 301 2.65 -23.06 -2.48
C PRO A 301 3.79 -22.15 -2.02
N ARG A 302 4.46 -21.43 -2.91
CA ARG A 302 5.52 -20.46 -2.56
C ARG A 302 5.02 -19.35 -1.64
N PHE A 303 3.75 -18.96 -1.78
CA PHE A 303 3.11 -17.96 -0.90
C PHE A 303 2.46 -18.60 0.34
N THR A 304 2.24 -19.92 0.36
CA THR A 304 1.73 -20.62 1.56
C THR A 304 2.83 -21.21 2.45
N ILE A 305 4.04 -21.43 1.93
CA ILE A 305 5.18 -22.00 2.69
C ILE A 305 5.83 -20.93 3.57
N CYS A 306 5.95 -19.69 3.07
CA CYS A 306 6.36 -18.56 3.92
C CYS A 306 5.33 -18.24 5.01
N PHE A 307 4.07 -18.64 4.88
CA PHE A 307 3.05 -18.41 5.91
C PHE A 307 3.28 -19.20 7.21
N VAL A 308 3.86 -20.41 7.15
CA VAL A 308 4.24 -21.18 8.35
C VAL A 308 5.48 -20.58 9.04
N LEU A 309 6.34 -19.87 8.31
CA LEU A 309 7.65 -19.44 8.78
C LEU A 309 7.77 -17.93 9.07
N CYS A 310 7.11 -17.05 8.31
CA CYS A 310 7.28 -15.60 8.40
C CYS A 310 6.61 -14.95 9.61
N PHE A 311 5.65 -15.61 10.25
CA PHE A 311 5.07 -15.14 11.53
C PHE A 311 5.50 -15.99 12.73
N SER A 312 6.58 -16.77 12.55
CA SER A 312 7.35 -17.43 13.62
C SER A 312 8.70 -16.73 13.81
N LEU A 313 8.77 -15.42 13.61
CA LEU A 313 9.92 -14.65 14.03
C LEU A 313 9.95 -14.62 15.56
N GLU A 314 10.94 -15.34 16.09
CA GLU A 314 11.46 -15.38 17.46
C GLU A 314 10.76 -16.35 18.44
N GLU A 315 11.18 -17.61 18.40
CA GLU A 315 11.59 -18.34 19.63
C GLU A 315 13.11 -18.35 19.73
#